data_AF-A0A5J6PB76-F1
#
_entry.id   AF-A0A5J6PB76-F1
#
_cell.length_a   1.000
_cell.length_b   1.000
_cell.length_c   1.000
_cell.angle_alpha   90.00
_cell.angle_beta   90.00
_cell.angle_gamma   90.00
#
_symmetry.space_group_name_H-M   'P 1'
#
loop_
_entity.id
_entity.type
_entity.pdbx_description
1 polymer ?
#
loop_
_entity_poly.entity_id
_entity_poly.type
_entity_poly.pdbx_seq_one_letter_code
_entity_poly.pdbx_strand_id
1 'polypeptide(L)'
;MHISTIVFFALLAFFTWRGYQKGFIQAITHILSWIVAYPAAIFFTKPFAKWIIANTALDGLLVYFIAGASIFLVVSLIVTILLNLLAKLIPENETTAMGSKIGGAGVGVLMGALIGLLVVYGLSVVITPKTAPTAIASNNTATEAATTIDNEDSTTAVGVPHITDLEKTRDSFIEASAKKLIGTAAATAVDLALDDKTTTQVTKAFVEDPQSMLTNVQQVVNNDQLKQLMTDEKIQSIMTTGDTQALMRDPGFKELMNNPNIKALVAKSDIDSEAGSQAAAEKMIAAWNRVQTIKHDPRVIAIISDPEFQQQLNSPNKLQLMMNPKLNQLTEIIFSNETIPANGTTKYQLQDVNTTNTTDARASTNTQTAPAEDDGKPPTTIYRWTDENGQVHYSDKPIKDEQPKAK
;
A
#
# COMPACT_ATOMS: atom_id res chain seq x y z
N MET A 1 -28.92 17.24 21.76
CA MET A 1 -28.77 16.42 20.54
C MET A 1 -27.99 17.23 19.51
N HIS A 2 -26.93 16.68 18.93
CA HIS A 2 -26.19 17.37 17.88
C HIS A 2 -27.04 17.44 16.60
N ILE A 3 -26.89 18.52 15.83
CA ILE A 3 -27.61 18.73 14.55
C ILE A 3 -27.39 17.53 13.61
N SER A 4 -26.18 16.96 13.62
CA SER A 4 -25.83 15.75 12.86
C SER A 4 -26.73 14.55 13.19
N THR A 5 -27.06 14.34 14.47
CA THR A 5 -27.95 13.25 14.92
C THR A 5 -29.37 13.44 14.39
N ILE A 6 -29.89 14.68 14.41
CA ILE A 6 -31.23 14.99 13.91
C ILE A 6 -31.31 14.73 12.41
N VAL A 7 -30.31 15.18 11.65
CA VAL A 7 -30.22 14.95 10.20
C VAL A 7 -30.15 13.45 9.87
N PHE A 8 -29.36 12.68 10.63
CA PHE A 8 -29.27 11.23 10.46
C PHE A 8 -30.62 10.53 10.61
N PHE A 9 -31.34 10.79 11.70
CA PHE A 9 -32.65 10.16 11.94
C PHE A 9 -33.70 10.61 10.93
N ALA A 10 -33.68 11.88 10.49
CA ALA A 10 -34.58 12.36 9.45
C ALA A 10 -34.35 11.63 8.11
N LEU A 11 -33.08 11.43 7.71
CA LEU A 11 -32.72 10.65 6.53
C LEU A 11 -33.13 9.18 6.68
N LEU A 12 -32.83 8.56 7.82
CA LEU A 12 -33.18 7.17 8.08
C LEU A 12 -34.68 6.94 8.01
N ALA A 13 -35.49 7.81 8.63
CA ALA A 13 -36.95 7.76 8.56
C ALA A 13 -37.46 7.96 7.11
N PHE A 14 -36.92 8.95 6.40
CA PHE A 14 -37.28 9.22 5.00
C PHE A 14 -37.00 8.03 4.08
N PHE A 15 -35.81 7.43 4.18
CA PHE A 15 -35.44 6.28 3.34
C PHE A 15 -36.20 5.00 3.74
N THR A 16 -36.49 4.81 5.03
CA THR A 16 -37.34 3.69 5.49
C THR A 16 -38.75 3.81 4.91
N TRP A 17 -39.36 5.00 5.02
CA TRP A 17 -40.68 5.28 4.45
C TRP A 17 -40.70 5.10 2.93
N ARG A 18 -39.68 5.65 2.24
CA ARG A 18 -39.55 5.54 0.78
C ARG A 18 -39.35 4.09 0.34
N GLY A 19 -38.55 3.31 1.07
CA GLY A 19 -38.35 1.88 0.82
C GLY A 19 -39.64 1.08 1.00
N TYR A 20 -40.42 1.39 2.03
CA TYR A 20 -41.73 0.78 2.28
C TYR A 20 -42.72 1.03 1.12
N GLN A 21 -42.76 2.26 0.59
CA GLN A 21 -43.67 2.60 -0.52
C GLN A 21 -43.29 1.93 -1.84
N LYS A 22 -41.99 1.81 -2.12
CA LYS A 22 -41.49 1.25 -3.39
C LYS A 22 -41.43 -0.28 -3.41
N GLY A 23 -41.45 -0.91 -2.24
CA GLY A 23 -41.32 -2.36 -2.12
C GLY A 23 -39.90 -2.87 -2.30
N PHE A 24 -39.70 -4.13 -1.92
CA PHE A 24 -38.42 -4.81 -1.82
C PHE A 24 -37.74 -4.98 -3.17
N ILE A 25 -38.50 -5.43 -4.17
CA ILE A 25 -37.98 -5.74 -5.50
C ILE A 25 -37.35 -4.49 -6.11
N GLN A 26 -38.05 -3.35 -6.05
CA GLN A 26 -37.53 -2.09 -6.60
C GLN A 26 -36.32 -1.56 -5.82
N ALA A 27 -36.24 -1.82 -4.52
CA ALA A 27 -35.09 -1.43 -3.72
C ALA A 27 -33.84 -2.27 -4.07
N ILE A 28 -34.02 -3.59 -4.24
CA ILE A 28 -32.93 -4.49 -4.63
C ILE A 28 -32.43 -4.20 -6.04
N THR A 29 -33.31 -3.95 -7.00
CA THR A 29 -32.88 -3.66 -8.38
C THR A 29 -32.00 -2.41 -8.42
N HIS A 30 -32.28 -1.43 -7.55
CA HIS A 30 -31.45 -0.23 -7.44
C HIS A 30 -30.08 -0.50 -6.81
N ILE A 31 -30.00 -1.33 -5.77
CA ILE A 31 -28.71 -1.71 -5.16
C ILE A 31 -27.88 -2.53 -6.14
N LEU A 32 -28.50 -3.52 -6.78
CA LEU A 32 -27.82 -4.35 -7.78
C LEU A 32 -27.30 -3.50 -8.95
N SER A 33 -28.07 -2.51 -9.36
CA SER A 33 -27.66 -1.52 -10.35
C SER A 33 -26.41 -0.74 -9.94
N TRP A 34 -26.30 -0.31 -8.68
CA TRP A 34 -25.09 0.36 -8.17
C TRP A 34 -23.88 -0.57 -8.13
N ILE A 35 -24.07 -1.83 -7.72
CA ILE A 35 -23.00 -2.84 -7.68
C ILE A 35 -22.44 -3.09 -9.08
N VAL A 36 -23.28 -3.13 -10.11
CA VAL A 36 -22.85 -3.32 -11.50
C VAL A 36 -22.27 -2.03 -12.10
N ALA A 37 -22.83 -0.86 -11.75
CA ALA A 37 -22.37 0.42 -12.28
C ALA A 37 -20.97 0.81 -11.78
N TYR A 38 -20.58 0.40 -10.57
CA TYR A 38 -19.27 0.73 -10.00
C TYR A 38 -18.07 0.17 -10.81
N PRO A 39 -17.95 -1.15 -11.08
CA PRO A 39 -16.88 -1.67 -11.90
C PRO A 39 -16.96 -1.14 -13.34
N ALA A 40 -18.17 -0.98 -13.89
CA ALA A 40 -18.35 -0.38 -15.22
C ALA A 40 -17.77 1.03 -15.28
N ALA A 41 -17.99 1.87 -14.26
CA ALA A 41 -17.36 3.17 -14.18
C ALA A 41 -15.83 3.07 -14.22
N ILE A 42 -15.21 2.19 -13.44
CA ILE A 42 -13.75 2.02 -13.43
C ILE A 42 -13.20 1.62 -14.82
N PHE A 43 -13.82 0.65 -15.48
CA PHE A 43 -13.36 0.16 -16.78
C PHE A 43 -13.58 1.18 -17.91
N PHE A 44 -14.74 1.85 -17.95
CA PHE A 44 -15.10 2.74 -19.06
C PHE A 44 -14.66 4.20 -18.85
N THR A 45 -14.23 4.61 -17.64
CA THR A 45 -13.83 6.01 -17.39
C THR A 45 -12.69 6.45 -18.31
N LYS A 46 -11.66 5.62 -18.51
CA LYS A 46 -10.50 5.99 -19.36
C LYS A 46 -10.88 6.27 -20.83
N PRO A 47 -11.55 5.35 -21.57
CA PRO A 47 -11.93 5.61 -22.95
C PRO A 47 -12.94 6.75 -23.07
N PHE A 48 -13.87 6.89 -22.12
CA PHE A 48 -14.87 7.96 -22.15
C PHE A 48 -14.28 9.33 -21.82
N ALA A 49 -13.32 9.41 -20.89
CA ALA A 49 -12.57 10.63 -20.62
C ALA A 49 -11.81 11.11 -21.86
N LYS A 50 -11.14 10.20 -22.58
CA LYS A 50 -10.48 10.53 -23.87
C LYS A 50 -11.48 11.10 -24.89
N TRP A 51 -12.68 10.52 -24.97
CA TRP A 51 -13.74 11.03 -25.84
C TRP A 51 -14.24 12.43 -25.42
N ILE A 52 -14.37 12.70 -24.11
CA ILE A 52 -14.74 14.05 -23.62
C ILE A 52 -13.64 15.07 -23.94
N ILE A 53 -12.36 14.74 -23.73
CA ILE A 53 -11.22 15.63 -24.04
C ILE A 53 -11.19 15.97 -25.53
N ALA A 54 -11.53 15.03 -26.41
CA ALA A 54 -11.57 15.28 -27.85
C ALA A 54 -12.67 16.27 -28.28
N ASN A 55 -13.73 16.42 -27.48
CA ASN A 55 -14.92 17.22 -27.82
C ASN A 55 -15.10 18.46 -26.93
N THR A 56 -14.25 18.64 -25.90
CA THR A 56 -14.37 19.72 -24.92
C THR A 56 -12.99 20.25 -24.55
N ALA A 57 -12.92 21.52 -24.13
CA ALA A 57 -11.67 22.12 -23.64
C ALA A 57 -11.36 21.77 -22.18
N LEU A 58 -12.03 20.77 -21.60
CA LEU A 58 -11.76 20.31 -20.25
C LEU A 58 -10.53 19.40 -20.29
N ASP A 59 -9.58 19.64 -19.40
CA ASP A 59 -8.37 18.83 -19.28
C ASP A 59 -8.09 18.47 -17.81
N GLY A 60 -7.19 17.51 -17.61
CA GLY A 60 -6.72 17.07 -16.31
C GLY A 60 -7.69 16.16 -15.54
N LEU A 61 -7.47 16.09 -14.23
CA LEU A 61 -8.15 15.17 -13.31
C LEU A 61 -9.68 15.36 -13.30
N LEU A 62 -10.15 16.61 -13.51
CA LEU A 62 -11.57 16.95 -13.46
C LEU A 62 -12.38 16.19 -14.53
N VAL A 63 -11.80 15.96 -15.72
CA VAL A 63 -12.47 15.20 -16.79
C VAL A 63 -12.70 13.76 -16.39
N TYR A 64 -11.73 13.13 -15.70
CA TYR A 64 -11.88 11.75 -15.22
C TYR A 64 -13.00 11.64 -14.16
N PHE A 65 -13.15 12.64 -13.29
CA PHE A 65 -14.28 12.69 -12.35
C PHE A 65 -15.63 12.82 -13.05
N ILE A 66 -15.74 13.74 -14.02
CA ILE A 66 -16.97 13.94 -14.80
C ILE A 66 -17.30 12.69 -15.62
N ALA A 67 -16.30 12.08 -16.25
CA ALA A 67 -16.43 10.86 -17.03
C ALA A 67 -16.92 9.68 -16.17
N GLY A 68 -16.27 9.44 -15.02
CA GLY A 68 -16.63 8.36 -14.12
C GLY A 68 -18.03 8.53 -13.52
N ALA A 69 -18.37 9.75 -13.09
CA ALA A 69 -19.71 10.04 -12.57
C ALA A 69 -20.80 9.87 -13.63
N SER A 70 -20.55 10.33 -14.86
CA SER A 70 -21.49 10.20 -15.98
C SER A 70 -21.73 8.74 -16.35
N ILE A 71 -20.68 7.93 -16.48
CA ILE A 71 -20.80 6.50 -16.77
C ILE A 71 -21.55 5.80 -15.65
N PHE A 72 -21.19 6.04 -14.39
CA PHE A 72 -21.85 5.44 -13.25
C PHE A 72 -23.36 5.69 -13.28
N LEU A 73 -23.78 6.95 -13.52
CA LEU A 73 -25.19 7.31 -13.60
C LEU A 73 -25.89 6.67 -14.79
N VAL A 74 -25.29 6.69 -15.99
CA VAL A 74 -25.90 6.12 -17.20
C VAL A 74 -26.03 4.60 -17.09
N VAL A 75 -24.98 3.90 -16.66
CA VAL A 75 -25.02 2.44 -16.49
C VAL A 75 -26.04 2.07 -15.41
N SER A 76 -26.05 2.79 -14.29
CA SER A 76 -27.03 2.54 -13.23
C SER A 76 -28.47 2.77 -13.71
N LEU A 77 -28.70 3.81 -14.53
CA LEU A 77 -30.01 4.04 -15.12
C LEU A 77 -30.43 2.88 -16.04
N ILE A 78 -29.54 2.45 -16.94
CA ILE A 78 -29.81 1.37 -17.91
C ILE A 78 -30.10 0.05 -17.18
N VAL A 79 -29.27 -0.34 -16.21
CA VAL A 79 -29.47 -1.58 -15.44
C VAL A 79 -30.78 -1.52 -14.65
N THR A 80 -31.08 -0.37 -14.04
CA THR A 80 -32.36 -0.18 -13.33
C THR A 80 -33.56 -0.34 -14.27
N ILE A 81 -33.52 0.25 -15.48
CA ILE A 81 -34.58 0.10 -16.47
C ILE A 81 -34.73 -1.36 -16.90
N LEU A 82 -33.62 -2.03 -17.19
CA LEU A 82 -33.62 -3.42 -17.65
C LEU A 82 -34.17 -4.38 -16.58
N LEU A 83 -33.79 -4.19 -15.32
CA LEU A 83 -34.32 -4.98 -14.21
C LEU A 83 -35.79 -4.67 -13.93
N ASN A 84 -36.23 -3.42 -14.07
CA ASN A 84 -37.65 -3.08 -13.93
C ASN A 84 -38.50 -3.69 -15.05
N LEU A 85 -37.98 -3.75 -16.28
CA LEU A 85 -38.65 -4.45 -17.38
C LEU A 85 -38.78 -5.95 -17.06
N LEU A 86 -37.70 -6.56 -16.55
CA LEU A 86 -37.72 -7.98 -16.16
C LEU A 86 -38.68 -8.24 -14.99
N ALA A 87 -38.74 -7.34 -14.01
CA ALA A 87 -39.66 -7.43 -12.89
C ALA A 87 -41.13 -7.37 -13.36
N LYS A 88 -41.43 -6.57 -14.38
CA LYS A 88 -42.78 -6.47 -14.97
C LYS A 88 -43.24 -7.76 -15.65
N LEU A 89 -42.33 -8.67 -15.99
CA LEU A 89 -42.70 -9.98 -16.56
C LEU A 89 -43.12 -11.01 -15.49
N ILE A 90 -42.92 -10.71 -14.20
CA ILE A 90 -43.27 -11.63 -13.11
C ILE A 90 -44.71 -11.31 -12.65
N PRO A 91 -45.67 -12.23 -12.79
CA PRO A 91 -47.06 -11.99 -12.38
C PRO A 91 -47.14 -11.72 -10.87
N GLU A 92 -47.78 -10.62 -10.50
CA GLU A 92 -47.94 -10.22 -9.10
C GLU A 92 -49.03 -11.07 -8.43
N ASN A 93 -48.70 -11.75 -7.33
CA ASN A 93 -49.67 -12.39 -6.44
C ASN A 93 -49.90 -11.50 -5.20
N GLU A 94 -51.14 -11.38 -4.71
CA GLU A 94 -51.48 -10.54 -3.55
C GLU A 94 -50.64 -10.86 -2.29
N THR A 95 -50.30 -12.13 -2.08
CA THR A 95 -49.48 -12.57 -0.94
C THR A 95 -48.05 -12.04 -1.00
N THR A 96 -47.53 -11.74 -2.20
CA THR A 96 -46.17 -11.20 -2.39
C THR A 96 -46.14 -9.68 -2.16
N ALA A 97 -47.27 -8.99 -2.29
CA ALA A 97 -47.36 -7.54 -2.14
C ALA A 97 -47.07 -7.06 -0.70
N MET A 98 -47.54 -7.80 0.31
CA MET A 98 -47.30 -7.43 1.72
C MET A 98 -45.86 -7.73 2.15
N GLY A 99 -45.31 -8.89 1.76
CA GLY A 99 -43.92 -9.25 2.03
C GLY A 99 -42.92 -8.29 1.37
N SER A 100 -43.23 -7.83 0.14
CA SER A 100 -42.41 -6.84 -0.56
C SER A 100 -42.34 -5.50 0.17
N LYS A 101 -43.41 -5.02 0.80
CA LYS A 101 -43.39 -3.73 1.53
C LYS A 101 -42.51 -3.79 2.78
N ILE A 102 -42.59 -4.88 3.55
CA ILE A 102 -41.76 -5.08 4.74
C ILE A 102 -40.29 -5.24 4.35
N GLY A 103 -40.00 -6.03 3.31
CA GLY A 103 -38.63 -6.14 2.77
C GLY A 103 -38.10 -4.79 2.27
N GLY A 104 -38.94 -3.99 1.61
CA GLY A 104 -38.60 -2.66 1.13
C GLY A 104 -38.24 -1.69 2.27
N ALA A 105 -38.95 -1.76 3.40
CA ALA A 105 -38.60 -0.99 4.60
C ALA A 105 -37.22 -1.39 5.15
N GLY A 106 -36.92 -2.70 5.22
CA GLY A 106 -35.63 -3.21 5.68
C GLY A 106 -34.46 -2.72 4.83
N VAL A 107 -34.59 -2.81 3.50
CA VAL A 107 -33.58 -2.27 2.57
C VAL A 107 -33.48 -0.74 2.69
N GLY A 108 -34.62 -0.06 2.88
CA GLY A 108 -34.68 1.39 3.12
C GLY A 108 -33.92 1.84 4.36
N VAL A 109 -34.02 1.10 5.47
CA VAL A 109 -33.25 1.36 6.70
C VAL A 109 -31.75 1.24 6.43
N LEU A 110 -31.32 0.16 5.79
CA LEU A 110 -29.90 -0.10 5.49
C LEU A 110 -29.33 1.02 4.61
N MET A 111 -30.02 1.37 3.53
CA MET A 111 -29.60 2.44 2.63
C MET A 111 -29.62 3.82 3.32
N GLY A 112 -30.66 4.09 4.12
CA GLY A 112 -30.78 5.31 4.92
C GLY A 112 -29.65 5.45 5.94
N ALA A 113 -29.23 4.36 6.57
CA ALA A 113 -28.09 4.34 7.48
C ALA A 113 -26.77 4.62 6.75
N LEU A 114 -26.52 3.98 5.60
CA LEU A 114 -25.33 4.23 4.78
C LEU A 114 -25.23 5.69 4.32
N ILE A 115 -26.29 6.20 3.68
CA ILE A 115 -26.33 7.58 3.19
C ILE A 115 -26.29 8.56 4.37
N GLY A 116 -27.04 8.28 5.44
CA GLY A 116 -27.05 9.10 6.64
C GLY A 116 -25.66 9.24 7.26
N LEU A 117 -24.90 8.14 7.35
CA LEU A 117 -23.54 8.15 7.89
C LEU A 117 -22.60 8.97 6.99
N LEU A 118 -22.73 8.84 5.67
CA LEU A 118 -21.94 9.62 4.70
C LEU A 118 -22.24 11.12 4.78
N VAL A 119 -23.52 11.51 4.90
CA VAL A 119 -23.92 12.91 5.07
C VAL A 119 -23.46 13.47 6.41
N VAL A 120 -23.59 12.71 7.50
CA VAL A 120 -23.09 13.11 8.82
C VAL A 120 -21.58 13.30 8.80
N TYR A 121 -20.86 12.39 8.15
CA TYR A 121 -19.41 12.53 7.95
C TYR A 121 -19.07 13.81 7.17
N GLY A 122 -19.74 14.06 6.04
CA GLY A 122 -19.53 15.29 5.26
C GLY A 122 -19.85 16.57 6.04
N LEU A 123 -20.95 16.58 6.81
CA LEU A 123 -21.28 17.69 7.71
C LEU A 123 -20.22 17.86 8.80
N SER A 124 -19.66 16.78 9.36
CA SER A 124 -18.59 16.88 10.34
C SER A 124 -17.34 17.53 9.75
N VAL A 125 -16.98 17.21 8.50
CA VAL A 125 -15.84 17.80 7.80
C VAL A 125 -16.05 19.29 7.53
N VAL A 126 -17.25 19.69 7.10
CA VAL A 126 -17.55 21.10 6.77
C VAL A 126 -17.74 21.97 8.02
N ILE A 127 -18.31 21.42 9.08
CA ILE A 127 -18.65 22.17 10.29
C ILE A 127 -17.49 22.20 11.30
N THR A 128 -16.44 21.38 11.14
CA THR A 128 -15.25 21.47 12.02
C THR A 128 -14.63 22.87 11.82
N PRO A 129 -14.77 23.79 12.81
CA PRO A 129 -14.18 25.11 12.68
C PRO A 129 -12.67 24.92 12.56
N LYS A 130 -12.02 25.60 11.61
CA LYS A 130 -10.56 25.68 11.53
C LYS A 130 -10.07 26.10 12.92
N THR A 131 -9.51 25.15 13.66
CA THR A 131 -8.87 25.45 14.93
C THR A 131 -7.76 26.44 14.61
N ALA A 132 -7.93 27.66 15.09
CA ALA A 132 -6.92 28.70 14.96
C ALA A 132 -5.61 28.12 15.54
N PRO A 133 -4.47 28.26 14.85
CA PRO A 133 -3.21 27.71 15.33
C PRO A 133 -2.95 28.28 16.72
N THR A 134 -3.01 27.41 17.73
CA THR A 134 -2.65 27.75 19.09
C THR A 134 -1.20 28.21 19.05
N ALA A 135 -0.99 29.51 19.19
CA ALA A 135 0.34 30.08 19.33
C ALA A 135 1.02 29.34 20.49
N ILE A 136 2.06 28.59 20.17
CA ILE A 136 2.90 27.93 21.16
C ILE A 136 3.57 29.08 21.93
N ALA A 137 3.00 29.43 23.09
CA ALA A 137 3.64 30.31 24.03
C ALA A 137 4.89 29.59 24.53
N SER A 138 6.06 30.02 24.04
CA SER A 138 7.36 29.65 24.56
C SER A 138 7.49 30.15 26.01
N ASN A 139 7.05 29.35 26.97
CA ASN A 139 7.45 29.51 28.36
C ASN A 139 8.89 29.02 28.51
N ASN A 140 9.84 29.89 28.15
CA ASN A 140 11.19 29.85 28.69
C ASN A 140 11.12 30.29 30.16
N THR A 141 10.89 29.37 31.07
CA THR A 141 11.19 29.59 32.48
C THR A 141 12.56 28.98 32.75
N ALA A 142 13.58 29.83 32.62
CA ALA A 142 14.82 29.65 33.36
C ALA A 142 14.46 29.71 34.85
N THR A 143 14.80 28.67 35.61
CA THR A 143 14.81 28.77 37.08
C THR A 143 16.16 28.31 37.57
N GLU A 144 16.83 29.31 38.12
CA GLU A 144 18.05 29.31 38.89
C GLU A 144 18.09 28.26 40.00
N ALA A 145 19.33 27.88 40.29
CA ALA A 145 19.72 27.19 41.50
C ALA A 145 19.36 28.00 42.76
N ALA A 146 18.75 27.35 43.75
CA ALA A 146 18.88 27.73 45.15
C ALA A 146 18.74 26.51 46.06
N THR A 147 19.85 26.21 46.72
CA THR A 147 20.03 25.34 47.88
C THR A 147 19.08 25.71 49.03
N THR A 148 18.43 24.75 49.67
CA THR A 148 18.20 24.76 51.14
C THR A 148 17.96 23.33 51.63
N ILE A 149 18.72 22.94 52.66
CA ILE A 149 18.60 21.74 53.49
C ILE A 149 17.61 22.06 54.62
N ASP A 150 16.62 21.20 54.92
CA ASP A 150 16.41 20.55 56.23
C ASP A 150 14.99 19.99 56.47
N ASN A 151 15.02 18.76 57.01
CA ASN A 151 14.19 18.12 58.04
C ASN A 151 12.70 17.75 57.91
N GLU A 152 12.52 16.48 58.30
CA GLU A 152 11.51 15.86 59.18
C GLU A 152 10.04 15.72 58.76
N ASP A 153 9.69 14.44 58.61
CA ASP A 153 8.65 13.74 59.35
C ASP A 153 7.22 14.28 59.27
N SER A 154 6.40 13.58 58.47
CA SER A 154 4.97 13.38 58.72
C SER A 154 4.42 12.33 57.76
N THR A 155 4.28 11.11 58.28
CA THR A 155 3.33 10.11 57.79
C THR A 155 1.92 10.68 57.73
N THR A 156 1.22 10.59 56.60
CA THR A 156 -0.16 10.04 56.49
C THR A 156 -0.75 10.17 55.07
N ALA A 157 -1.58 9.17 54.75
CA ALA A 157 -2.69 9.16 53.81
C ALA A 157 -2.41 8.92 52.31
N VAL A 158 -2.67 7.67 51.93
CA VAL A 158 -3.03 7.13 50.62
C VAL A 158 -3.83 8.13 49.78
N GLY A 159 -3.23 8.54 48.66
CA GLY A 159 -3.85 9.43 47.68
C GLY A 159 -5.04 8.79 46.97
N VAL A 160 -6.21 9.39 47.20
CA VAL A 160 -7.40 9.21 46.37
C VAL A 160 -7.16 10.00 45.07
N PRO A 161 -7.25 9.38 43.87
CA PRO A 161 -7.07 10.10 42.62
C PRO A 161 -8.14 11.19 42.45
N HIS A 162 -7.69 12.41 42.13
CA HIS A 162 -8.56 13.55 41.84
C HIS A 162 -9.48 13.24 40.64
N ILE A 163 -10.77 13.47 40.83
CA ILE A 163 -11.87 13.18 39.89
C ILE A 163 -11.91 14.12 38.66
N THR A 164 -11.00 15.10 38.61
CA THR A 164 -10.88 16.07 37.52
C THR A 164 -10.08 15.58 36.31
N ASP A 165 -9.51 14.37 36.37
CA ASP A 165 -8.74 13.77 35.26
C ASP A 165 -9.52 12.77 34.39
N LEU A 166 -10.83 12.59 34.66
CA LEU A 166 -11.69 11.65 33.91
C LEU A 166 -12.26 12.21 32.59
N GLU A 167 -12.22 13.51 32.35
CA GLU A 167 -12.64 14.06 31.05
C GLU A 167 -11.52 13.95 29.99
N LYS A 168 -10.24 14.03 30.40
CA LYS A 168 -9.10 13.92 29.48
C LYS A 168 -8.82 12.48 29.01
N THR A 169 -9.33 11.48 29.73
CA THR A 169 -9.14 10.05 29.39
C THR A 169 -10.20 9.47 28.46
N ARG A 170 -11.35 10.14 28.24
CA ARG A 170 -12.38 9.65 27.29
C ARG A 170 -12.01 9.86 25.82
N ASP A 171 -11.24 10.89 25.50
CA ASP A 171 -10.72 11.10 24.15
C ASP A 171 -9.64 10.07 23.79
N SER A 172 -8.85 9.63 24.77
CA SER A 172 -7.82 8.61 24.60
C SER A 172 -8.38 7.22 24.24
N PHE A 173 -9.53 6.82 24.80
CA PHE A 173 -10.09 5.50 24.48
C PHE A 173 -10.68 5.43 23.07
N ILE A 174 -11.34 6.50 22.60
CA ILE A 174 -11.87 6.55 21.22
C ILE A 174 -10.72 6.73 20.22
N GLU A 175 -9.70 7.53 20.52
CA GLU A 175 -8.52 7.65 19.67
C GLU A 175 -7.70 6.35 19.62
N ALA A 176 -7.50 5.67 20.75
CA ALA A 176 -6.84 4.36 20.80
C ALA A 176 -7.65 3.28 20.07
N SER A 177 -8.98 3.30 20.21
CA SER A 177 -9.87 2.37 19.50
C SER A 177 -9.89 2.67 18.00
N ALA A 178 -9.93 3.93 17.59
CA ALA A 178 -9.91 4.34 16.18
C ALA A 178 -8.55 4.04 15.52
N LYS A 179 -7.43 4.29 16.21
CA LYS A 179 -6.08 3.90 15.74
C LYS A 179 -5.97 2.39 15.56
N LYS A 180 -6.50 1.61 16.51
CA LYS A 180 -6.52 0.14 16.41
C LYS A 180 -7.40 -0.35 15.26
N LEU A 181 -8.57 0.25 15.05
CA LEU A 181 -9.51 -0.13 13.98
C LEU A 181 -8.99 0.25 12.60
N ILE A 182 -8.41 1.45 12.44
CA ILE A 182 -7.78 1.92 11.20
C ILE A 182 -6.52 1.10 10.90
N GLY A 183 -5.69 0.82 11.92
CA GLY A 183 -4.51 -0.03 11.76
C GLY A 183 -4.85 -1.46 11.34
N THR A 184 -5.91 -2.04 11.93
CA THR A 184 -6.36 -3.40 11.57
C THR A 184 -6.98 -3.44 10.17
N ALA A 185 -7.83 -2.47 9.81
CA ALA A 185 -8.45 -2.41 8.49
C ALA A 185 -7.42 -2.13 7.37
N ALA A 186 -6.42 -1.28 7.63
CA ALA A 186 -5.33 -1.04 6.69
C ALA A 186 -4.43 -2.28 6.53
N ALA A 187 -4.10 -2.98 7.62
CA ALA A 187 -3.35 -4.24 7.55
C ALA A 187 -4.09 -5.32 6.73
N THR A 188 -5.41 -5.48 6.92
CA THR A 188 -6.22 -6.44 6.16
C THR A 188 -6.36 -6.06 4.68
N ALA A 189 -6.47 -4.77 4.36
CA ALA A 189 -6.51 -4.31 2.97
C ALA A 189 -5.18 -4.55 2.23
N VAL A 190 -4.05 -4.49 2.94
CA VAL A 190 -2.72 -4.78 2.40
C VAL A 190 -2.50 -6.30 2.25
N ASP A 191 -2.96 -7.11 3.20
CA ASP A 191 -2.97 -8.60 3.12
C ASP A 191 -3.75 -9.12 1.90
N LEU A 192 -4.76 -8.39 1.44
CA LEU A 192 -5.56 -8.75 0.25
C LEU A 192 -4.98 -8.25 -1.07
N ALA A 193 -4.04 -7.31 -1.05
CA ALA A 193 -3.54 -6.63 -2.24
C ALA A 193 -2.10 -7.02 -2.65
N LEU A 194 -1.32 -7.58 -1.73
CA LEU A 194 0.08 -7.93 -1.96
C LEU A 194 0.30 -9.44 -1.79
N ASP A 195 0.70 -10.11 -2.87
CA ASP A 195 0.99 -11.55 -2.92
C ASP A 195 2.28 -11.93 -2.13
N ASP A 196 3.05 -10.94 -1.69
CA ASP A 196 4.27 -11.16 -0.90
C ASP A 196 4.00 -10.99 0.59
N LYS A 197 3.92 -12.13 1.28
CA LYS A 197 3.76 -12.26 2.75
C LYS A 197 4.74 -11.38 3.53
N THR A 198 5.96 -11.16 3.01
CA THR A 198 6.93 -10.32 3.71
C THR A 198 6.68 -8.83 3.56
N THR A 199 6.25 -8.37 2.38
CA THR A 199 5.86 -6.97 2.20
C THR A 199 4.66 -6.62 3.09
N THR A 200 3.68 -7.51 3.21
CA THR A 200 2.52 -7.23 4.07
C THR A 200 2.87 -7.14 5.54
N GLN A 201 3.76 -7.99 6.05
CA GLN A 201 4.19 -7.91 7.44
C GLN A 201 4.96 -6.62 7.75
N VAL A 202 5.81 -6.17 6.82
CA VAL A 202 6.52 -4.90 6.93
C VAL A 202 5.54 -3.72 6.90
N THR A 203 4.55 -3.74 5.99
CA THR A 203 3.51 -2.70 5.95
C THR A 203 2.66 -2.70 7.21
N LYS A 204 2.27 -3.88 7.72
CA LYS A 204 1.53 -4.01 8.98
C LYS A 204 2.33 -3.45 10.15
N ALA A 205 3.61 -3.81 10.26
CA ALA A 205 4.50 -3.29 11.30
C ALA A 205 4.68 -1.77 11.22
N PHE A 206 4.72 -1.21 10.01
CA PHE A 206 4.81 0.22 9.78
C PHE A 206 3.52 0.95 10.18
N VAL A 207 2.35 0.36 9.90
CA VAL A 207 1.04 0.90 10.26
C VAL A 207 0.80 0.81 11.77
N GLU A 208 1.22 -0.28 12.41
CA GLU A 208 1.05 -0.49 13.86
C GLU A 208 1.91 0.47 14.68
N ASP A 209 3.17 0.70 14.30
CA ASP A 209 4.09 1.59 15.02
C ASP A 209 5.11 2.27 14.07
N PRO A 210 4.70 3.36 13.39
CA PRO A 210 5.57 4.04 12.43
C PRO A 210 6.76 4.72 13.10
N GLN A 211 6.62 5.15 14.36
CA GLN A 211 7.68 5.86 15.09
C GLN A 211 8.82 4.91 15.50
N SER A 212 8.48 3.75 16.06
CA SER A 212 9.48 2.73 16.41
C SER A 212 10.20 2.21 15.17
N MET A 213 9.47 1.94 14.09
CA MET A 213 10.08 1.46 12.85
C MET A 213 11.02 2.50 12.23
N LEU A 214 10.63 3.78 12.20
CA LEU A 214 11.51 4.85 11.69
C LEU A 214 12.77 5.00 12.56
N THR A 215 12.62 4.88 13.88
CA THR A 215 13.76 4.93 14.81
C THR A 215 14.73 3.76 14.57
N ASN A 216 14.21 2.54 14.45
CA ASN A 216 15.03 1.36 14.17
C ASN A 216 15.74 1.47 12.81
N VAL A 217 15.04 1.92 11.76
CA VAL A 217 15.65 2.15 10.43
C VAL A 217 16.74 3.21 10.51
N GLN A 218 16.51 4.33 11.20
CA GLN A 218 17.53 5.37 11.38
C GLN A 218 18.74 4.84 12.15
N GLN A 219 18.54 4.03 13.19
CA GLN A 219 19.63 3.43 13.94
C GLN A 219 20.42 2.41 13.11
N VAL A 220 19.74 1.61 12.28
CA VAL A 220 20.39 0.65 11.36
C VAL A 220 21.20 1.39 10.30
N VAL A 221 20.64 2.41 9.66
CA VAL A 221 21.34 3.21 8.63
C VAL A 221 22.55 3.96 9.20
N ASN A 222 22.46 4.41 10.45
CA ASN A 222 23.56 5.09 11.12
C ASN A 222 24.53 4.16 11.85
N ASN A 223 24.30 2.84 11.84
CA ASN A 223 25.14 1.87 12.53
C ASN A 223 26.52 1.75 11.85
N ASP A 224 27.59 1.90 12.63
CA ASP A 224 28.96 1.84 12.11
C ASP A 224 29.33 0.45 11.56
N GLN A 225 28.76 -0.63 12.11
CA GLN A 225 28.99 -1.99 11.61
C GLN A 225 28.38 -2.18 10.22
N LEU A 226 27.16 -1.65 9.98
CA LEU A 226 26.55 -1.67 8.64
C LEU A 226 27.38 -0.85 7.65
N LYS A 227 27.84 0.34 8.04
CA LYS A 227 28.71 1.17 7.19
C LYS A 227 30.00 0.44 6.85
N GLN A 228 30.66 -0.14 7.84
CA GLN A 228 31.88 -0.90 7.66
C GLN A 228 31.67 -2.08 6.70
N LEU A 229 30.58 -2.84 6.90
CA LEU A 229 30.19 -3.94 6.02
C LEU A 229 29.95 -3.47 4.58
N MET A 230 29.27 -2.34 4.39
CA MET A 230 28.96 -1.79 3.06
C MET A 230 30.19 -1.19 2.38
N THR A 231 31.22 -0.78 3.14
CA THR A 231 32.50 -0.30 2.59
C THR A 231 33.55 -1.39 2.37
N ASP A 232 33.32 -2.59 2.91
CA ASP A 232 34.26 -3.70 2.81
C ASP A 232 34.28 -4.28 1.38
N GLU A 233 35.44 -4.22 0.71
CA GLU A 233 35.60 -4.68 -0.68
C GLU A 233 35.27 -6.16 -0.86
N LYS A 234 35.57 -7.01 0.13
CA LYS A 234 35.28 -8.44 0.09
C LYS A 234 33.77 -8.67 0.15
N ILE A 235 33.06 -7.96 1.03
CA ILE A 235 31.59 -8.08 1.12
C ILE A 235 30.91 -7.53 -0.13
N GLN A 236 31.39 -6.41 -0.67
CA GLN A 236 30.89 -5.89 -1.95
C GLN A 236 31.07 -6.91 -3.08
N SER A 237 32.23 -7.58 -3.14
CA SER A 237 32.49 -8.65 -4.10
C SER A 237 31.50 -9.81 -3.93
N ILE A 238 31.32 -10.30 -2.70
CA ILE A 238 30.38 -11.38 -2.38
C ILE A 238 28.93 -11.01 -2.75
N MET A 239 28.49 -9.79 -2.44
CA MET A 239 27.14 -9.33 -2.78
C MET A 239 26.95 -9.16 -4.29
N THR A 240 28.01 -8.77 -5.02
CA THR A 240 27.97 -8.62 -6.48
C THR A 240 27.97 -9.98 -7.18
N THR A 241 28.70 -10.97 -6.66
CA THR A 241 28.68 -12.35 -7.19
C THR A 241 27.41 -13.10 -6.82
N GLY A 242 26.68 -12.63 -5.81
CA GLY A 242 25.46 -13.26 -5.32
C GLY A 242 25.71 -14.53 -4.48
N ASP A 243 26.92 -14.70 -3.95
CA ASP A 243 27.26 -15.86 -3.11
C ASP A 243 26.72 -15.68 -1.67
N THR A 244 25.49 -16.12 -1.45
CA THR A 244 24.85 -16.06 -0.14
C THR A 244 25.60 -16.84 0.93
N GLN A 245 26.22 -17.97 0.58
CA GLN A 245 26.94 -18.78 1.57
C GLN A 245 28.21 -18.09 2.04
N ALA A 246 28.94 -17.44 1.13
CA ALA A 246 30.10 -16.64 1.49
C ALA A 246 29.69 -15.46 2.39
N LEU A 247 28.56 -14.81 2.13
CA LEU A 247 28.05 -13.71 2.95
C LEU A 247 27.70 -14.19 4.36
N MET A 248 26.99 -15.32 4.48
CA MET A 248 26.62 -15.91 5.77
C MET A 248 27.83 -16.37 6.60
N ARG A 249 28.95 -16.73 5.95
CA ARG A 249 30.19 -17.12 6.63
C ARG A 249 30.99 -15.92 7.12
N ASP A 250 30.73 -14.73 6.58
CA ASP A 250 31.49 -13.53 6.94
C ASP A 250 31.21 -13.08 8.38
N PRO A 251 32.25 -12.80 9.18
CA PRO A 251 32.06 -12.37 10.57
C PRO A 251 31.33 -11.03 10.68
N GLY A 252 31.55 -10.09 9.76
CA GLY A 252 30.88 -8.78 9.77
C GLY A 252 29.38 -8.91 9.57
N PHE A 253 28.96 -9.80 8.65
CA PHE A 253 27.53 -10.07 8.44
C PHE A 253 26.90 -10.78 9.66
N LYS A 254 27.62 -11.71 10.31
CA LYS A 254 27.16 -12.35 11.54
C LYS A 254 27.01 -11.36 12.70
N GLU A 255 27.94 -10.43 12.85
CA GLU A 255 27.83 -9.36 13.84
C GLU A 255 26.64 -8.44 13.54
N LEU A 256 26.44 -8.08 12.28
CA LEU A 256 25.30 -7.30 11.82
C LEU A 256 23.96 -7.98 12.16
N MET A 257 23.80 -9.26 11.82
CA MET A 257 22.60 -10.04 12.15
C MET A 257 22.40 -10.23 13.66
N ASN A 258 23.46 -10.10 14.46
CA ASN A 258 23.38 -10.12 15.91
C ASN A 258 23.00 -8.78 16.54
N ASN A 259 22.97 -7.69 15.76
CA ASN A 259 22.62 -6.38 16.23
C ASN A 259 21.14 -6.33 16.71
N PRO A 260 20.86 -5.81 17.92
CA PRO A 260 19.50 -5.76 18.46
C PRO A 260 18.50 -5.03 17.55
N ASN A 261 18.94 -3.98 16.85
CA ASN A 261 18.06 -3.18 16.00
C ASN A 261 17.68 -3.91 14.71
N ILE A 262 18.60 -4.73 14.19
CA ILE A 262 18.34 -5.57 13.01
C ILE A 262 17.48 -6.76 13.41
N LYS A 263 17.75 -7.39 14.56
CA LYS A 263 16.87 -8.40 15.14
C LYS A 263 15.46 -7.85 15.33
N ALA A 264 15.28 -6.63 15.81
CA ALA A 264 13.96 -6.01 15.95
C ALA A 264 13.24 -5.81 14.60
N LEU A 265 13.99 -5.51 13.52
CA LEU A 265 13.44 -5.41 12.17
C LEU A 265 13.05 -6.78 11.60
N VAL A 266 13.90 -7.78 11.85
CA VAL A 266 13.84 -9.12 11.26
C VAL A 266 12.87 -10.05 12.02
N ALA A 267 12.75 -9.90 13.34
CA ALA A 267 11.81 -10.67 14.17
C ALA A 267 10.36 -10.41 13.76
N LYS A 268 10.05 -9.22 13.23
CA LYS A 268 8.72 -8.92 12.69
C LYS A 268 8.39 -9.67 11.39
N SER A 269 9.40 -10.30 10.76
CA SER A 269 9.23 -11.09 9.53
C SER A 269 9.22 -12.62 9.73
N ASP A 270 9.12 -13.11 10.97
CA ASP A 270 9.07 -14.55 11.31
C ASP A 270 10.37 -15.32 10.94
N ILE A 271 11.52 -14.64 11.09
CA ILE A 271 12.85 -15.05 10.57
C ILE A 271 13.78 -15.59 11.69
N ASP A 272 13.26 -16.06 12.83
CA ASP A 272 14.12 -16.53 13.94
C ASP A 272 14.83 -17.89 13.70
N SER A 273 14.65 -18.50 12.53
CA SER A 273 15.30 -19.77 12.15
C SER A 273 16.59 -19.56 11.34
N GLU A 274 17.44 -20.59 11.26
CA GLU A 274 18.61 -20.60 10.36
C GLU A 274 18.23 -20.26 8.91
N ALA A 275 17.08 -20.79 8.46
CA ALA A 275 16.47 -20.44 7.17
C ALA A 275 16.20 -18.93 7.03
N GLY A 276 15.93 -18.26 8.14
CA GLY A 276 15.74 -16.83 8.18
C GLY A 276 17.02 -16.02 7.91
N SER A 277 18.15 -16.44 8.46
CA SER A 277 19.44 -15.80 8.19
C SER A 277 19.85 -15.92 6.71
N GLN A 278 19.52 -17.05 6.08
CA GLN A 278 19.70 -17.26 4.65
C GLN A 278 18.78 -16.35 3.83
N ALA A 279 17.48 -16.30 4.16
CA ALA A 279 16.53 -15.41 3.48
C ALA A 279 16.93 -13.93 3.63
N ALA A 280 17.46 -13.53 4.77
CA ALA A 280 17.97 -12.17 4.99
C ALA A 280 19.19 -11.89 4.11
N ALA A 281 20.14 -12.84 4.00
CA ALA A 281 21.29 -12.73 3.11
C ALA A 281 20.86 -12.63 1.63
N GLU A 282 19.92 -13.46 1.18
CA GLU A 282 19.37 -13.43 -0.19
C GLU A 282 18.72 -12.07 -0.49
N LYS A 283 17.91 -11.56 0.43
CA LYS A 283 17.27 -10.23 0.29
C LYS A 283 18.29 -9.10 0.31
N MET A 284 19.35 -9.21 1.12
CA MET A 284 20.41 -8.20 1.17
C MET A 284 21.18 -8.15 -0.14
N ILE A 285 21.51 -9.31 -0.72
CA ILE A 285 22.15 -9.41 -2.05
C ILE A 285 21.24 -8.82 -3.13
N ALA A 286 19.95 -9.19 -3.14
CA ALA A 286 18.99 -8.64 -4.10
C ALA A 286 18.86 -7.11 -3.97
N ALA A 287 18.79 -6.59 -2.74
CA ALA A 287 18.75 -5.17 -2.46
C ALA A 287 20.05 -4.47 -2.89
N TRP A 288 21.21 -5.08 -2.65
CA TRP A 288 22.51 -4.55 -3.07
C TRP A 288 22.60 -4.43 -4.59
N ASN A 289 22.23 -5.49 -5.31
CA ASN A 289 22.21 -5.48 -6.77
C ASN A 289 21.27 -4.40 -7.30
N ARG A 290 20.10 -4.22 -6.67
CA ARG A 290 19.18 -3.12 -7.00
C ARG A 290 19.81 -1.75 -6.76
N VAL A 291 20.49 -1.55 -5.62
CA VAL A 291 21.21 -0.31 -5.32
C VAL A 291 22.30 -0.05 -6.36
N GLN A 292 23.05 -1.06 -6.78
CA GLN A 292 24.05 -0.91 -7.82
C GLN A 292 23.41 -0.48 -9.15
N THR A 293 22.31 -1.12 -9.57
CA THR A 293 21.58 -0.71 -10.77
C THR A 293 21.10 0.74 -10.67
N ILE A 294 20.54 1.13 -9.53
CA ILE A 294 20.06 2.50 -9.27
C ILE A 294 21.21 3.50 -9.28
N LYS A 295 22.36 3.18 -8.66
CA LYS A 295 23.54 4.07 -8.62
C LYS A 295 24.10 4.37 -10.01
N HIS A 296 23.96 3.43 -10.95
CA HIS A 296 24.41 3.61 -12.34
C HIS A 296 23.29 4.11 -13.27
N ASP A 297 22.07 4.35 -12.78
CA ASP A 297 21.00 4.95 -13.59
C ASP A 297 21.35 6.42 -13.89
N PRO A 298 21.45 6.83 -15.16
CA PRO A 298 21.83 8.20 -15.53
C PRO A 298 20.85 9.24 -14.97
N ARG A 299 19.58 8.89 -14.77
CA ARG A 299 18.57 9.78 -14.17
C ARG A 299 18.83 9.98 -12.68
N VAL A 300 19.23 8.93 -11.98
CA VAL A 300 19.60 9.00 -10.57
C VAL A 300 20.87 9.82 -10.40
N ILE A 301 21.86 9.61 -11.26
CA ILE A 301 23.08 10.44 -11.29
C ILE A 301 22.73 11.91 -11.54
N ALA A 302 21.87 12.21 -12.51
CA ALA A 302 21.42 13.58 -12.79
C ALA A 302 20.70 14.22 -11.60
N ILE A 303 19.86 13.47 -10.88
CA ILE A 303 19.17 13.97 -9.68
C ILE A 303 20.13 14.18 -8.51
N ILE A 304 21.01 13.21 -8.23
CA ILE A 304 21.93 13.28 -7.07
C ILE A 304 23.03 14.31 -7.29
N SER A 305 23.49 14.49 -8.53
CA SER A 305 24.49 15.51 -8.88
C SER A 305 23.94 16.93 -8.92
N ASP A 306 22.63 17.10 -8.79
CA ASP A 306 21.99 18.41 -8.82
C ASP A 306 22.28 19.23 -7.55
N PRO A 307 22.85 20.44 -7.67
CA PRO A 307 23.28 21.22 -6.52
C PRO A 307 22.11 21.70 -5.65
N GLU A 308 20.95 22.02 -6.23
CA GLU A 308 19.77 22.41 -5.45
C GLU A 308 19.22 21.22 -4.66
N PHE A 309 19.17 20.05 -5.28
CA PHE A 309 18.75 18.83 -4.61
C PHE A 309 19.70 18.46 -3.46
N GLN A 310 21.01 18.57 -3.66
CA GLN A 310 22.01 18.35 -2.59
C GLN A 310 21.87 19.35 -1.44
N GLN A 311 21.64 20.64 -1.74
CA GLN A 311 21.39 21.65 -0.71
C GLN A 311 20.14 21.31 0.11
N GLN A 312 19.07 20.88 -0.55
CA GLN A 312 17.83 20.49 0.13
C GLN A 312 17.98 19.20 0.94
N LEU A 313 18.72 18.21 0.45
CA LEU A 313 19.04 16.98 1.19
C LEU A 313 19.77 17.31 2.50
N ASN A 314 20.75 18.20 2.43
CA ASN A 314 21.53 18.66 3.57
C ASN A 314 20.79 19.69 4.44
N SER A 315 19.68 20.24 3.97
CA SER A 315 18.93 21.23 4.72
C SER A 315 18.28 20.62 5.97
N PRO A 316 18.19 21.36 7.10
CA PRO A 316 17.41 20.94 8.25
C PRO A 316 15.91 20.80 7.94
N ASN A 317 15.41 21.53 6.94
CA ASN A 317 13.99 21.56 6.57
C ASN A 317 13.64 20.49 5.53
N LYS A 318 13.27 19.28 6.00
CA LYS A 318 12.86 18.17 5.12
C LYS A 318 11.56 18.42 4.36
N LEU A 319 10.75 19.42 4.73
CA LEU A 319 9.51 19.77 4.02
C LEU A 319 9.81 20.21 2.58
N GLN A 320 10.88 20.99 2.36
CA GLN A 320 11.27 21.44 1.02
C GLN A 320 11.69 20.26 0.13
N LEU A 321 12.38 19.28 0.72
CA LEU A 321 12.77 18.06 0.02
C LEU A 321 11.54 17.27 -0.45
N MET A 322 10.50 17.15 0.40
CA MET A 322 9.26 16.44 0.04
C MET A 322 8.45 17.11 -1.08
N MET A 323 8.62 18.44 -1.26
CA MET A 323 7.99 19.18 -2.36
C MET A 323 8.83 19.17 -3.64
N ASN A 324 10.07 18.68 -3.60
CA ASN A 324 10.94 18.67 -4.77
C ASN A 324 10.49 17.57 -5.75
N PRO A 325 10.17 17.91 -7.01
CA PRO A 325 9.79 16.91 -8.02
C PRO A 325 10.87 15.85 -8.26
N LYS A 326 12.16 16.17 -8.05
CA LYS A 326 13.29 15.24 -8.17
C LYS A 326 13.26 14.15 -7.09
N LEU A 327 12.75 14.44 -5.88
CA LEU A 327 12.56 13.41 -4.86
C LEU A 327 11.49 12.40 -5.31
N ASN A 328 10.40 12.88 -5.91
CA ASN A 328 9.35 12.01 -6.44
C ASN A 328 9.88 11.15 -7.58
N GLN A 329 10.68 11.71 -8.50
CA GLN A 329 11.34 10.95 -9.56
C GLN A 329 12.33 9.91 -9.01
N LEU A 330 13.14 10.27 -8.01
CA LEU A 330 14.06 9.33 -7.38
C LEU A 330 13.31 8.20 -6.68
N THR A 331 12.21 8.52 -5.99
CA THR A 331 11.33 7.57 -5.33
C THR A 331 10.70 6.63 -6.37
N GLU A 332 10.20 7.18 -7.47
CA GLU A 332 9.67 6.40 -8.59
C GLU A 332 10.73 5.44 -9.15
N ILE A 333 11.97 5.89 -9.38
CA ILE A 333 13.05 5.01 -9.85
C ILE A 333 13.38 3.91 -8.82
N ILE A 334 13.41 4.25 -7.52
CA ILE A 334 13.71 3.29 -6.45
C ILE A 334 12.61 2.24 -6.31
N PHE A 335 11.32 2.63 -6.38
CA PHE A 335 10.19 1.74 -6.15
C PHE A 335 9.65 1.07 -7.42
N SER A 336 9.94 1.60 -8.60
CA SER A 336 9.54 0.96 -9.85
C SER A 336 10.31 -0.34 -10.03
N ASN A 337 9.61 -1.47 -10.01
CA ASN A 337 10.17 -2.79 -10.28
C ASN A 337 10.68 -2.95 -11.73
N GLU A 338 10.39 -1.98 -12.60
CA GLU A 338 10.92 -1.84 -13.95
C GLU A 338 11.99 -0.73 -13.99
N THR A 339 13.21 -1.06 -13.58
CA THR A 339 14.36 -0.29 -14.07
C THR A 339 14.59 -0.72 -15.52
N ILE A 340 13.94 -0.03 -16.46
CA ILE A 340 14.22 -0.19 -17.88
C ILE A 340 15.68 0.23 -18.08
N PRO A 341 16.60 -0.65 -18.51
CA PRO A 341 17.98 -0.25 -18.76
C PRO A 341 17.97 0.88 -19.80
N ALA A 342 18.81 1.90 -19.57
CA ALA A 342 18.88 3.12 -20.38
C ALA A 342 19.16 2.87 -21.89
N ASN A 343 19.46 1.64 -22.28
CA ASN A 343 19.67 1.22 -23.66
C ASN A 343 18.39 0.84 -24.43
N GLY A 344 17.19 0.96 -23.85
CA GLY A 344 15.92 0.75 -24.59
C GLY A 344 15.74 -0.66 -25.17
N THR A 345 16.59 -1.63 -24.82
CA THR A 345 16.44 -3.02 -25.24
C THR A 345 15.41 -3.69 -24.33
N THR A 346 14.29 -4.01 -24.96
CA THR A 346 13.17 -4.82 -24.49
C THR A 346 13.59 -6.00 -23.61
N LYS A 347 12.80 -6.22 -22.55
CA LYS A 347 12.80 -7.33 -21.60
C LYS A 347 13.38 -8.64 -22.19
N TYR A 348 14.58 -9.02 -21.76
CA TYR A 348 15.09 -10.38 -21.97
C TYR A 348 14.43 -11.30 -20.93
N GLN A 349 13.70 -12.32 -21.39
CA GLN A 349 13.31 -13.44 -20.54
C GLN A 349 14.49 -14.40 -20.48
N LEU A 350 15.13 -14.48 -19.30
CA LEU A 350 16.12 -15.50 -19.00
C LEU A 350 15.38 -16.82 -18.73
N GLN A 351 15.64 -17.83 -19.56
CA GLN A 351 15.16 -19.19 -19.32
C GLN A 351 16.36 -20.07 -18.96
N ASP A 352 16.44 -20.48 -17.69
CA ASP A 352 17.49 -21.38 -17.20
C ASP A 352 17.24 -22.80 -17.72
N VAL A 353 18.19 -23.33 -18.49
CA VAL A 353 18.06 -24.65 -19.16
C VAL A 353 18.32 -25.82 -18.20
N ASN A 354 18.89 -25.56 -17.03
CA ASN A 354 19.26 -26.61 -16.07
C ASN A 354 18.12 -27.13 -15.19
N THR A 355 16.88 -26.65 -15.37
CA THR A 355 15.71 -27.16 -14.65
C THR A 355 14.95 -28.18 -15.52
N THR A 356 15.57 -29.33 -15.75
CA THR A 356 14.91 -30.45 -16.43
C THR A 356 14.82 -31.67 -15.52
N ASN A 357 13.59 -32.14 -15.32
CA ASN A 357 13.16 -33.49 -14.88
C ASN A 357 12.84 -33.71 -13.39
N THR A 358 11.67 -33.21 -12.97
CA THR A 358 10.72 -34.08 -12.23
C THR A 358 9.34 -33.93 -12.85
N THR A 359 8.96 -34.93 -13.64
CA THR A 359 7.70 -35.05 -14.35
C THR A 359 6.58 -35.38 -13.37
N ASP A 360 5.66 -34.44 -13.13
CA ASP A 360 4.30 -34.77 -12.70
C ASP A 360 3.30 -34.06 -13.61
N ALA A 361 2.73 -34.85 -14.51
CA ALA A 361 1.69 -34.43 -15.43
C ALA A 361 0.36 -34.27 -14.66
N ARG A 362 0.02 -33.05 -14.26
CA ARG A 362 -1.38 -32.65 -14.04
C ARG A 362 -1.69 -31.36 -14.76
N ALA A 363 -2.65 -31.49 -15.67
CA ALA A 363 -3.22 -30.44 -16.49
C ALA A 363 -3.60 -29.20 -15.67
N SER A 364 -2.95 -28.08 -15.96
CA SER A 364 -3.42 -26.75 -15.59
C SER A 364 -3.73 -26.00 -16.86
N THR A 365 -5.00 -25.94 -17.21
CA THR A 365 -5.55 -25.09 -18.26
C THR A 365 -5.50 -23.65 -17.76
N ASN A 366 -4.46 -22.91 -18.13
CA ASN A 366 -4.39 -21.47 -17.86
C ASN A 366 -4.87 -20.69 -19.08
N THR A 367 -6.00 -20.00 -18.90
CA THR A 367 -6.60 -19.06 -19.85
C THR A 367 -5.66 -17.87 -20.04
N GLN A 368 -5.09 -17.79 -21.23
CA GLN A 368 -4.21 -16.72 -21.67
C GLN A 368 -5.07 -15.53 -22.12
N THR A 369 -5.11 -14.48 -21.30
CA THR A 369 -5.68 -13.18 -21.67
C THR A 369 -4.74 -12.53 -22.69
N ALA A 370 -5.27 -12.20 -23.87
CA ALA A 370 -4.55 -11.57 -24.97
C ALA A 370 -3.97 -10.19 -24.56
N PRO A 371 -2.67 -9.93 -24.79
CA PRO A 371 -2.11 -8.58 -24.72
C PRO A 371 -2.47 -7.80 -26.00
N ALA A 372 -2.81 -6.53 -25.81
CA ALA A 372 -3.01 -5.57 -26.89
C ALA A 372 -1.74 -5.40 -27.73
N GLU A 373 -1.94 -5.22 -29.03
CA GLU A 373 -0.94 -4.95 -30.05
C GLU A 373 -0.06 -3.75 -29.65
N ASP A 374 1.20 -4.05 -29.32
CA ASP A 374 2.32 -3.11 -29.31
C ASP A 374 3.37 -3.65 -30.28
N ASP A 375 4.04 -2.77 -31.02
CA ASP A 375 4.72 -3.04 -32.29
C ASP A 375 5.74 -4.20 -32.26
N GLY A 376 5.28 -5.40 -32.61
CA GLY A 376 5.83 -6.18 -33.72
C GLY A 376 7.24 -6.80 -33.60
N LYS A 377 7.85 -6.91 -32.42
CA LYS A 377 9.03 -7.79 -32.24
C LYS A 377 8.81 -8.79 -31.10
N PRO A 378 8.88 -10.11 -31.36
CA PRO A 378 8.77 -11.10 -30.30
C PRO A 378 9.93 -10.89 -29.31
N PRO A 379 9.69 -11.08 -27.99
CA PRO A 379 10.74 -10.95 -26.99
C PRO A 379 11.90 -11.91 -27.31
N THR A 380 13.12 -11.39 -27.32
CA THR A 380 14.33 -12.21 -27.51
C THR A 380 14.57 -13.06 -26.26
N THR A 381 14.39 -14.38 -26.38
CA THR A 381 14.75 -15.33 -25.33
C THR A 381 16.27 -15.52 -25.31
N ILE A 382 16.90 -15.31 -24.15
CA ILE A 382 18.32 -15.62 -23.96
C ILE A 382 18.41 -16.86 -23.06
N TYR A 383 19.04 -17.90 -23.57
CA TYR A 383 19.31 -19.14 -22.85
C TYR A 383 20.59 -18.98 -22.03
N ARG A 384 20.50 -19.31 -20.73
CA ARG A 384 21.62 -19.34 -19.81
C ARG A 384 21.91 -20.79 -19.40
N TRP A 385 23.16 -21.20 -19.48
CA TRP A 385 23.61 -22.50 -18.99
C TRP A 385 24.98 -22.37 -18.32
N THR A 386 25.29 -23.35 -17.47
CA THR A 386 26.60 -23.46 -16.82
C THR A 386 27.30 -24.68 -17.39
N ASP A 387 28.53 -24.54 -17.86
CA ASP A 387 29.33 -25.66 -18.36
C ASP A 387 29.90 -26.52 -17.21
N GLU A 388 30.55 -27.63 -17.56
CA GLU A 388 31.17 -28.56 -16.60
C GLU A 388 32.28 -27.92 -15.75
N ASN A 389 32.85 -26.79 -16.19
CA ASN A 389 33.86 -26.04 -15.47
C ASN A 389 33.26 -24.98 -14.55
N GLY A 390 31.94 -24.88 -14.46
CA GLY A 390 31.24 -23.87 -13.66
C GLY A 390 31.18 -22.49 -14.33
N GLN A 391 31.54 -22.37 -15.61
CA GLN A 391 31.44 -21.10 -16.34
C GLN A 391 30.03 -20.93 -16.91
N VAL A 392 29.45 -19.75 -16.70
CA VAL A 392 28.11 -19.41 -17.19
C VAL A 392 28.21 -18.84 -18.60
N HIS A 393 27.46 -19.43 -19.53
CA HIS A 393 27.36 -19.02 -20.92
C HIS A 393 25.95 -18.53 -21.25
N TYR A 394 25.85 -17.63 -22.25
CA TYR A 394 24.60 -17.03 -22.72
C TYR A 394 24.50 -17.19 -24.25
N SER A 395 23.33 -17.60 -24.74
CA SER A 395 23.07 -17.79 -26.18
C SER A 395 21.67 -17.32 -26.55
N ASP A 396 21.54 -16.68 -27.70
CA ASP A 396 20.28 -16.33 -28.35
C ASP A 396 19.64 -17.53 -29.07
N LYS A 397 20.35 -18.65 -29.16
CA LYS A 397 19.88 -19.91 -29.76
C LYS A 397 19.74 -21.00 -28.70
N PRO A 398 18.70 -21.84 -28.78
CA PRO A 398 18.59 -23.02 -27.93
C PRO A 398 19.81 -23.91 -28.16
N ILE A 399 20.41 -24.38 -27.06
CA ILE A 399 21.52 -25.32 -27.10
C ILE A 399 20.95 -26.61 -27.69
N LYS A 400 21.33 -26.95 -28.92
CA LYS A 400 21.15 -28.32 -29.40
C LYS A 400 22.12 -29.17 -28.60
N ASP A 401 21.60 -30.09 -27.80
CA ASP A 401 22.39 -31.11 -27.13
C ASP A 401 23.31 -31.78 -28.16
N GLU A 402 24.56 -31.32 -28.27
CA GLU A 402 25.59 -32.07 -28.96
C GLU A 402 25.87 -33.28 -28.07
N GLN A 403 25.22 -34.40 -28.42
CA GLN A 403 25.54 -35.68 -27.81
C GLN A 403 27.05 -35.88 -27.87
N PRO A 404 27.70 -36.18 -26.74
CA PRO A 404 29.12 -36.43 -26.73
C PRO A 404 29.39 -37.60 -27.67
N LYS A 405 30.14 -37.35 -28.76
CA LYS A 405 30.70 -38.41 -29.58
C LYS A 405 31.63 -39.22 -28.69
N ALA A 406 31.14 -40.39 -28.25
CA ALA A 406 31.96 -41.40 -27.61
C ALA A 406 33.17 -41.67 -28.51
N LYS A 407 34.36 -41.44 -27.95
CA LYS A 407 35.64 -41.83 -28.54
C LYS A 407 36.02 -43.22 -28.07
#